data_AF-A0A945GP22-F1
#
_entry.id   AF-A0A945GP22-F1
#
_cell.length_a   1.000
_cell.length_b   1.000
_cell.length_c   1.000
_cell.angle_alpha   90.00
_cell.angle_beta   90.00
_cell.angle_gamma   90.00
#
_symmetry.space_group_name_H-M   'P 1'
#
loop_
_entity.id
_entity.type
_entity.pdbx_description
1 polymer ?
#
loop_
_entity_poly.entity_id
_entity_poly.type
_entity_poly.pdbx_seq_one_letter_code
_entity_poly.pdbx_strand_id
1 'polypeptide(L)'
;LIEWLHKRWRVQEDASIGIVFTALFALGVVLISLFAGEVDLDQECVLYGEIAYTPWDTLLWNGSELGPRPVWILGGVLLVNLLLVVLFYKELLISSFDPAMAVAVGVNATLIHYLLMGAVSLTTVAAFESVGAILVVAMMIVPGAAAYLWSDRLPVILVLSVLFGMASSIGGYWLAGLWDSSIAGAMVVMIGLIFALSLLLAPGRGLLARLWQRLGLSVQMAQDHMLLNLVRRGESAQGESASAPGLVAVAGVWVGLARLGLRRLGHRKLVAHIDGGVELTGAGRQEAFRLLRNHRLWETYMSELGLPEDHVHDPADAVEHFIDGELQQQLGEAVAEDRVDPQGKEIPPAPPGGG
;
A
#
# COMPACT_ATOMS: atom_id res chain seq x y z
N LEU A 1 24.40 15.97 -12.36
CA LEU A 1 23.86 16.53 -13.62
C LEU A 1 22.35 16.78 -13.53
N ILE A 2 21.56 15.76 -13.15
CA ILE A 2 20.09 15.84 -13.00
C ILE A 2 19.68 17.01 -12.09
N GLU A 3 20.22 17.05 -10.87
CA GLU A 3 19.88 18.11 -9.92
C GLU A 3 20.32 19.51 -10.36
N TRP A 4 21.41 19.60 -11.13
CA TRP A 4 21.86 20.87 -11.72
C TRP A 4 20.87 21.37 -12.78
N LEU A 5 20.34 20.45 -13.61
CA LEU A 5 19.29 20.76 -14.59
C LEU A 5 18.01 21.24 -13.89
N HIS A 6 17.60 20.53 -12.84
CA HIS A 6 16.42 20.85 -12.05
C HIS A 6 16.55 22.23 -11.36
N LYS A 7 17.65 22.47 -10.63
CA LYS A 7 17.84 23.74 -9.90
C LYS A 7 18.08 24.94 -10.80
N ARG A 8 18.86 24.79 -11.88
CA ARG A 8 19.25 25.92 -12.74
C ARG A 8 18.18 26.26 -13.78
N TRP A 9 17.55 25.24 -14.36
CA TRP A 9 16.64 25.39 -15.50
C TRP A 9 15.19 25.05 -15.17
N ARG A 10 14.88 24.69 -13.92
CA ARG A 10 13.53 24.33 -13.44
C ARG A 10 12.85 23.24 -14.28
N VAL A 11 13.65 22.39 -14.93
CA VAL A 11 13.14 21.22 -15.64
C VAL A 11 12.61 20.24 -14.60
N GLN A 12 11.46 19.61 -14.87
CA GLN A 12 10.90 18.59 -13.98
C GLN A 12 11.95 17.49 -13.70
N GLU A 13 11.96 16.96 -12.48
CA GLU A 13 12.99 16.01 -12.04
C GLU A 13 12.96 14.73 -12.88
N ASP A 14 11.78 14.19 -13.16
CA ASP A 14 11.56 13.04 -14.04
C ASP A 14 12.09 13.27 -15.46
N ALA A 15 11.84 14.46 -16.03
CA ALA A 15 12.35 14.84 -17.35
C ALA A 15 13.87 15.00 -17.34
N SER A 16 14.44 15.52 -16.25
CA SER A 16 15.89 15.67 -16.07
C SER A 16 16.57 14.30 -15.98
N ILE A 17 15.98 13.34 -15.27
CA ILE A 17 16.44 11.95 -15.21
C ILE A 17 16.45 11.35 -16.62
N GLY A 18 15.34 11.47 -17.35
CA GLY A 18 15.21 10.94 -18.71
C GLY A 18 16.25 11.51 -19.69
N ILE A 19 16.45 12.82 -19.70
CA ILE A 19 17.42 13.49 -20.57
C ILE A 19 18.86 13.05 -20.24
N VAL A 20 19.24 13.09 -18.96
CA VAL A 20 20.61 12.78 -18.54
C VAL A 20 20.92 11.31 -18.76
N PHE A 21 20.01 10.41 -18.40
CA PHE A 21 20.18 8.98 -18.60
C PHE A 21 20.34 8.64 -20.08
N THR A 22 19.45 9.14 -20.93
CA THR A 22 19.49 8.87 -22.37
C THR A 22 20.77 9.42 -23.01
N ALA A 23 21.21 10.62 -22.62
CA ALA A 23 22.43 11.24 -23.14
C ALA A 23 23.70 10.50 -22.72
N LEU A 24 23.82 10.14 -21.43
CA LEU A 24 24.98 9.39 -20.93
C LEU A 24 25.00 7.96 -21.45
N PHE A 25 23.84 7.31 -21.59
CA PHE A 25 23.73 5.98 -22.17
C PHE A 25 24.15 5.99 -23.65
N ALA A 26 23.60 6.91 -24.45
CA ALA A 26 23.99 7.06 -25.85
C ALA A 26 25.49 7.37 -26.01
N LEU A 27 26.03 8.25 -25.15
CA LEU A 27 27.47 8.53 -25.11
C LEU A 27 28.29 7.28 -24.76
N GLY A 28 27.85 6.49 -23.78
CA GLY A 28 28.49 5.23 -23.41
C GLY A 28 28.50 4.22 -24.55
N VAL A 29 27.38 4.06 -25.25
CA VAL A 29 27.27 3.20 -26.45
C VAL A 29 28.22 3.67 -27.56
N VAL A 30 28.29 4.98 -27.81
CA VAL A 30 29.22 5.56 -28.81
C VAL A 30 30.68 5.32 -28.41
N LEU A 31 31.04 5.52 -27.14
CA LEU A 31 32.39 5.26 -26.62
C LEU A 31 32.79 3.79 -26.80
N ILE A 32 31.91 2.85 -26.45
CA ILE A 32 32.15 1.42 -26.65
C ILE A 32 32.32 1.12 -28.14
N SER A 33 31.44 1.63 -28.99
CA SER A 33 31.52 1.41 -30.44
C SER A 33 32.80 1.97 -31.08
N LEU A 34 33.37 3.06 -30.54
CA LEU A 34 34.56 3.70 -31.11
C LEU A 34 35.88 3.14 -30.55
N PHE A 35 35.91 2.74 -29.28
CA PHE A 35 37.15 2.40 -28.58
C PHE A 35 37.26 0.93 -28.17
N ALA A 36 36.19 0.14 -28.27
CA ALA A 36 36.18 -1.27 -27.87
C ALA A 36 35.97 -2.26 -29.03
N GLY A 37 36.14 -1.83 -30.28
CA GLY A 37 35.94 -2.70 -31.46
C GLY A 37 36.93 -3.87 -31.58
N GLU A 38 38.04 -3.87 -30.84
CA GLU A 38 39.05 -4.96 -30.80
C GLU A 38 39.19 -5.62 -29.41
N VAL A 39 38.31 -5.28 -28.47
CA VAL A 39 38.25 -5.94 -27.15
C VAL A 39 36.92 -6.68 -27.11
N ASP A 40 36.93 -7.99 -26.87
CA ASP A 40 35.72 -8.76 -26.54
C ASP A 40 35.20 -8.28 -25.17
N LEU A 41 34.66 -7.06 -25.13
CA LEU A 41 33.82 -6.58 -24.04
C LEU A 41 32.49 -7.28 -24.21
N ASP A 42 32.37 -8.43 -23.57
CA ASP A 42 31.09 -9.09 -23.45
C ASP A 42 30.13 -8.15 -22.69
N GLN A 43 29.20 -7.55 -23.42
CA GLN A 43 28.20 -6.65 -22.85
C GLN A 43 27.36 -7.38 -21.80
N GLU A 44 27.23 -8.71 -21.91
CA GLU A 44 26.55 -9.55 -20.94
C GLU A 44 27.32 -9.55 -19.60
N CYS A 45 28.65 -9.65 -19.63
CA CYS A 45 29.49 -9.56 -18.42
C CYS A 45 29.38 -8.21 -17.70
N VAL A 46 29.21 -7.10 -18.43
CA VAL A 46 29.09 -5.76 -17.83
C VAL A 46 27.66 -5.48 -17.32
N LEU A 47 26.65 -5.90 -18.09
CA LEU A 47 25.25 -5.64 -17.75
C LEU A 47 24.75 -6.54 -16.62
N TYR A 48 25.06 -7.84 -16.69
CA TYR A 48 24.66 -8.82 -15.70
C TYR A 48 25.68 -8.97 -14.58
N GLY A 49 26.96 -8.67 -14.82
CA GLY A 49 28.01 -8.92 -13.85
C GLY A 49 28.36 -10.39 -13.74
N GLU A 50 29.63 -10.67 -13.48
CA GLU A 50 30.15 -12.03 -13.34
C GLU A 50 30.49 -12.35 -11.88
N ILE A 51 29.45 -12.41 -11.04
CA ILE A 51 29.58 -12.79 -9.62
C ILE A 51 30.25 -14.16 -9.50
N ALA A 52 30.03 -15.03 -10.49
CA ALA A 52 30.66 -16.35 -10.56
C ALA A 52 32.18 -16.25 -10.43
N TYR A 53 32.82 -15.21 -11.01
CA TYR A 53 34.28 -15.07 -10.97
C TYR A 53 34.85 -14.45 -9.68
N THR A 54 33.99 -13.90 -8.83
CA THR A 54 34.38 -13.22 -7.58
C THR A 54 35.28 -14.08 -6.68
N PRO A 55 35.05 -15.41 -6.50
CA PRO A 55 35.90 -16.25 -5.66
C PRO A 55 37.37 -16.32 -6.10
N TRP A 56 37.67 -16.08 -7.39
CA TRP A 56 39.03 -16.15 -7.92
C TRP A 56 39.74 -14.79 -7.92
N ASP A 57 39.02 -13.66 -7.78
CA ASP A 57 39.63 -12.34 -7.55
C ASP A 57 40.00 -12.18 -6.08
N THR A 58 41.13 -12.76 -5.67
CA THR A 58 41.56 -12.81 -4.26
C THR A 58 42.52 -11.68 -3.90
N LEU A 59 42.38 -11.16 -2.68
CA LEU A 59 43.31 -10.18 -2.12
C LEU A 59 44.46 -10.89 -1.40
N LEU A 60 45.68 -10.64 -1.86
CA LEU A 60 46.91 -11.12 -1.23
C LEU A 60 47.43 -10.06 -0.26
N TRP A 61 47.55 -10.40 1.02
CA TRP A 61 48.23 -9.57 2.01
C TRP A 61 49.30 -10.41 2.70
N ASN A 62 50.55 -9.92 2.70
CA ASN A 62 51.70 -10.59 3.35
C ASN A 62 51.87 -12.07 2.92
N GLY A 63 51.52 -12.41 1.68
CA GLY A 63 51.62 -13.76 1.14
C GLY A 63 50.51 -14.73 1.59
N SER A 64 49.51 -14.25 2.35
CA SER A 64 48.29 -15.02 2.65
C SER A 64 47.10 -14.52 1.83
N GLU A 65 46.34 -15.45 1.26
CA GLU A 65 45.07 -15.17 0.58
C GLU A 65 44.00 -14.84 1.62
N LEU A 66 43.55 -13.58 1.66
CA LEU A 66 42.51 -13.09 2.58
C LEU A 66 41.09 -13.31 2.03
N GLY A 67 40.95 -14.01 0.90
CA GLY A 67 39.70 -14.24 0.20
C GLY A 67 39.37 -13.17 -0.85
N PRO A 68 38.12 -13.15 -1.36
CA PRO A 68 37.74 -12.32 -2.49
C PRO A 68 37.84 -10.82 -2.24
N ARG A 69 38.53 -10.08 -3.11
CA ARG A 69 38.66 -8.63 -3.07
C ARG A 69 37.30 -7.91 -3.02
N PRO A 70 36.26 -8.31 -3.78
CA PRO A 70 34.94 -7.66 -3.72
C PRO A 70 34.28 -7.72 -2.35
N VAL A 71 34.50 -8.79 -1.58
CA VAL A 71 33.94 -8.93 -0.22
C VAL A 71 34.53 -7.87 0.71
N TRP A 72 35.82 -7.58 0.59
CA TRP A 72 36.49 -6.55 1.38
C TRP A 72 36.07 -5.14 0.98
N ILE A 73 35.96 -4.86 -0.33
CA ILE A 73 35.52 -3.55 -0.83
C ILE A 73 34.07 -3.28 -0.43
N LEU A 74 33.15 -4.20 -0.73
CA LEU A 74 31.72 -4.04 -0.40
C LEU A 74 31.48 -4.11 1.10
N GLY A 75 32.25 -4.92 1.84
CA GLY A 75 32.23 -4.92 3.30
C GLY A 75 32.65 -3.57 3.89
N GLY A 76 33.69 -2.94 3.34
CA GLY A 76 34.10 -1.59 3.74
C GLY A 76 33.03 -0.54 3.45
N VAL A 77 32.42 -0.59 2.26
CA VAL A 77 31.32 0.32 1.89
C VAL A 77 30.10 0.10 2.77
N LEU A 78 29.75 -1.16 3.09
CA LEU A 78 28.68 -1.50 4.03
C LEU A 78 28.93 -0.88 5.40
N LEU A 79 30.16 -0.97 5.92
CA LEU A 79 30.52 -0.36 7.21
C LEU A 79 30.41 1.17 7.18
N VAL A 80 30.86 1.82 6.10
CA VAL A 80 30.71 3.26 5.91
C VAL A 80 29.23 3.66 5.88
N ASN A 81 28.41 2.96 5.11
CA ASN A 81 26.97 3.21 5.03
C ASN A 81 26.26 2.97 6.36
N LEU A 82 26.62 1.89 7.07
CA LEU A 82 26.06 1.59 8.37
C LEU A 82 26.41 2.68 9.39
N LEU A 83 27.68 3.11 9.42
CA LEU A 83 28.13 4.20 10.29
C LEU A 83 27.36 5.49 9.98
N LEU A 84 27.20 5.81 8.71
CA LEU A 84 26.46 6.97 8.24
C LEU A 84 24.99 6.92 8.70
N VAL A 85 24.32 5.79 8.49
CA VAL A 85 22.92 5.61 8.89
C VAL A 85 22.76 5.67 10.40
N VAL A 86 23.66 5.06 11.17
CA VAL A 86 23.59 5.07 12.63
C VAL A 86 23.86 6.47 13.20
N LEU A 87 24.86 7.17 12.67
CA LEU A 87 25.28 8.48 13.17
C LEU A 87 24.28 9.59 12.80
N PHE A 88 23.71 9.53 11.59
CA PHE A 88 22.76 10.53 11.07
C PHE A 88 21.32 10.01 11.03
N TYR A 89 20.97 9.01 11.85
CA TYR A 89 19.65 8.36 11.79
C TYR A 89 18.48 9.36 11.92
N LYS A 90 18.59 10.29 12.88
CA LYS A 90 17.52 11.26 13.18
C LYS A 90 17.39 12.30 12.08
N GLU A 91 18.52 12.73 11.54
CA GLU A 91 18.65 13.70 10.47
C GLU A 91 18.14 13.15 9.14
N LEU A 92 18.49 11.91 8.81
CA LEU A 92 17.95 11.17 7.66
C LEU A 92 16.44 11.01 7.80
N LEU A 93 15.95 10.62 8.98
CA LEU A 93 14.52 10.46 9.23
C LEU A 93 13.77 11.77 8.98
N ILE A 94 14.10 12.86 9.68
CA ILE A 94 13.34 14.11 9.56
C ILE A 94 13.44 14.71 8.15
N SER A 95 14.62 14.64 7.53
CA SER A 95 14.85 15.17 6.18
C SER A 95 14.11 14.38 5.10
N SER A 96 13.86 13.08 5.30
CA SER A 96 13.14 12.25 4.33
C SER A 96 11.62 12.43 4.39
N PHE A 97 11.06 12.79 5.56
CA PHE A 97 9.61 12.96 5.72
C PHE A 97 9.16 14.40 5.56
N ASP A 98 9.92 15.36 6.10
CA ASP A 98 9.61 16.79 5.99
C ASP A 98 10.89 17.64 5.99
N PRO A 99 11.41 17.98 4.79
CA PRO A 99 12.58 18.84 4.66
C PRO A 99 12.39 20.25 5.26
N ALA A 100 11.16 20.79 5.27
CA ALA A 100 10.88 22.11 5.82
C ALA A 100 10.96 22.08 7.36
N MET A 101 10.37 21.05 7.98
CA MET A 101 10.50 20.79 9.41
C MET A 101 11.96 20.51 9.80
N ALA A 102 12.71 19.76 8.98
CA ALA A 102 14.12 19.50 9.21
C ALA A 102 14.92 20.81 9.35
N VAL A 103 14.71 21.74 8.42
CA VAL A 103 15.37 23.06 8.46
C VAL A 103 14.91 23.88 9.67
N ALA A 104 13.63 23.84 10.04
CA ALA A 104 13.10 24.54 11.22
C ALA A 104 13.70 24.05 12.54
N VAL A 105 14.01 22.76 12.65
CA VAL A 105 14.65 22.14 13.83
C VAL A 105 16.18 22.30 13.81
N GLY A 106 16.73 22.97 12.78
CA GLY A 106 18.16 23.25 12.66
C GLY A 106 18.97 22.16 11.95
N VAL A 107 18.30 21.15 11.35
CA VAL A 107 18.96 20.14 10.51
C VAL A 107 19.20 20.71 9.12
N ASN A 108 20.45 20.65 8.66
CA ASN A 108 20.78 21.03 7.29
C ASN A 108 20.36 19.93 6.30
N ALA A 109 19.10 19.96 5.87
CA ALA A 109 18.53 19.02 4.91
C ALA A 109 19.34 18.93 3.60
N THR A 110 20.00 20.03 3.18
CA THR A 110 20.82 20.04 1.97
C THR A 110 22.10 19.20 2.14
N LEU A 111 22.75 19.27 3.31
CA LEU A 111 23.91 18.44 3.61
C LEU A 111 23.52 16.95 3.64
N ILE A 112 22.42 16.61 4.31
CA ILE A 112 21.93 15.23 4.43
C ILE A 112 21.58 14.66 3.06
N HIS A 113 20.93 15.45 2.20
CA HIS A 113 20.66 15.06 0.82
C HIS A 113 21.94 14.72 0.06
N TYR A 114 22.96 15.58 0.07
CA TYR A 114 24.21 15.31 -0.65
C TYR A 114 25.00 14.14 -0.06
N LEU A 115 24.93 13.96 1.25
CA LEU A 115 25.57 12.86 1.96
C LEU A 115 24.88 11.52 1.62
N LEU A 116 23.54 11.50 1.53
CA LEU A 116 22.79 10.34 1.06
C LEU A 116 23.09 10.04 -0.42
N MET A 117 23.06 11.05 -1.29
CA MET A 117 23.41 10.91 -2.71
C MET A 117 24.84 10.41 -2.91
N GLY A 118 25.78 10.89 -2.10
CA GLY A 118 27.16 10.43 -2.07
C GLY A 118 27.28 8.95 -1.68
N ALA A 119 26.57 8.53 -0.63
CA ALA A 119 26.54 7.13 -0.18
C ALA A 119 25.94 6.21 -1.25
N VAL A 120 24.83 6.61 -1.87
CA VAL A 120 24.21 5.88 -2.99
C VAL A 120 25.20 5.75 -4.15
N SER A 121 25.85 6.84 -4.55
CA SER A 121 26.84 6.85 -5.63
C SER A 121 28.03 5.95 -5.33
N LEU A 122 28.62 6.05 -4.14
CA LEU A 122 29.75 5.22 -3.71
C LEU A 122 29.39 3.74 -3.75
N THR A 123 28.22 3.39 -3.20
CA THR A 123 27.72 2.01 -3.15
C THR A 123 27.47 1.45 -4.53
N THR A 124 26.86 2.26 -5.41
CA THR A 124 26.56 1.86 -6.79
C THR A 124 27.84 1.58 -7.56
N VAL A 125 28.83 2.48 -7.50
CA VAL A 125 30.09 2.34 -8.21
C VAL A 125 30.90 1.15 -7.68
N ALA A 126 30.98 0.98 -6.35
CA ALA A 126 31.71 -0.13 -5.75
C ALA A 126 31.09 -1.50 -6.07
N ALA A 127 29.76 -1.58 -6.19
CA ALA A 127 29.07 -2.82 -6.54
C ALA A 127 29.11 -3.13 -8.04
N PHE A 128 29.17 -2.10 -8.89
CA PHE A 128 29.12 -2.25 -10.35
C PHE A 128 30.23 -3.16 -10.89
N GLU A 129 31.45 -3.04 -10.36
CA GLU A 129 32.64 -3.79 -10.84
C GLU A 129 32.46 -5.31 -10.72
N SER A 130 31.80 -5.80 -9.66
CA SER A 130 31.71 -7.24 -9.37
C SER A 130 30.32 -7.83 -9.60
N VAL A 131 29.27 -7.02 -9.43
CA VAL A 131 27.87 -7.47 -9.40
C VAL A 131 27.15 -7.16 -10.71
N GLY A 132 27.57 -6.13 -11.45
CA GLY A 132 26.96 -5.71 -12.71
C GLY A 132 25.83 -4.69 -12.55
N ALA A 133 25.55 -3.97 -13.64
CA ALA A 133 24.65 -2.82 -13.66
C ALA A 133 23.22 -3.15 -13.21
N ILE A 134 22.64 -4.19 -13.80
CA ILE A 134 21.21 -4.52 -13.66
C ILE A 134 20.89 -4.95 -12.22
N LEU A 135 21.74 -5.81 -11.66
CA LEU A 135 21.53 -6.33 -10.32
C LEU A 135 21.73 -5.24 -9.25
N VAL A 136 22.69 -4.32 -9.44
CA VAL A 136 22.87 -3.17 -8.53
C VAL A 136 21.62 -2.30 -8.48
N VAL A 137 21.05 -1.94 -9.63
CA VAL A 137 19.82 -1.14 -9.69
C VAL A 137 18.65 -1.88 -9.04
N ALA A 138 18.48 -3.17 -9.33
CA ALA A 138 17.41 -3.98 -8.75
C ALA A 138 17.53 -4.08 -7.22
N MET A 139 18.72 -4.38 -6.70
CA MET A 139 18.99 -4.52 -5.26
C MET A 139 18.92 -3.19 -4.51
N MET A 140 19.14 -2.06 -5.19
CA MET A 140 19.01 -0.74 -4.57
C MET A 140 17.54 -0.33 -4.36
N ILE A 141 16.63 -0.78 -5.23
CA ILE A 141 15.24 -0.30 -5.27
C ILE A 141 14.25 -1.33 -4.70
N VAL A 142 14.28 -2.55 -5.22
CA VAL A 142 13.23 -3.56 -5.00
C VAL A 142 13.11 -4.03 -3.54
N PRO A 143 14.18 -4.32 -2.78
CA PRO A 143 14.02 -4.76 -1.39
C PRO A 143 13.50 -3.64 -0.48
N GLY A 144 13.86 -2.38 -0.78
CA GLY A 144 13.30 -1.18 -0.15
C GLY A 144 11.79 -1.07 -0.39
N ALA A 145 11.39 -1.15 -1.66
CA ALA A 145 9.99 -1.09 -2.05
C ALA A 145 9.16 -2.26 -1.49
N ALA A 146 9.71 -3.48 -1.48
CA ALA A 146 9.07 -4.65 -0.90
C ALA A 146 8.86 -4.46 0.61
N ALA A 147 9.89 -4.05 1.35
CA ALA A 147 9.82 -3.83 2.79
C ALA A 147 8.80 -2.75 3.20
N TYR A 148 8.69 -1.68 2.41
CA TYR A 148 7.73 -0.59 2.63
C TYR A 148 6.26 -1.05 2.56
N LEU A 149 5.96 -2.16 1.87
CA LEU A 149 4.60 -2.71 1.86
C LEU A 149 4.19 -3.33 3.20
N TRP A 150 5.17 -3.81 3.98
CA TRP A 150 4.93 -4.53 5.23
C TRP A 150 4.85 -3.63 6.46
N SER A 151 5.50 -2.46 6.45
CA SER A 151 5.58 -1.59 7.62
C SER A 151 5.78 -0.13 7.24
N ASP A 152 5.27 0.75 8.11
CA ASP A 152 5.48 2.21 8.04
C ASP A 152 6.62 2.70 8.95
N ARG A 153 7.21 1.80 9.74
CA ARG A 153 8.29 2.15 10.68
C ARG A 153 9.63 2.01 9.98
N LEU A 154 10.35 3.12 9.82
CA LEU A 154 11.65 3.16 9.13
C LEU A 154 12.69 2.12 9.62
N PRO A 155 12.87 1.87 10.94
CA PRO A 155 13.78 0.80 11.39
C PRO A 155 13.37 -0.59 10.88
N VAL A 156 12.07 -0.87 10.86
CA VAL A 156 11.52 -2.15 10.39
C VAL A 156 11.72 -2.28 8.88
N ILE A 157 11.50 -1.19 8.14
CA ILE A 157 11.75 -1.15 6.69
C ILE A 157 13.22 -1.46 6.41
N LEU A 158 14.17 -0.78 7.07
CA LEU A 158 15.61 -1.00 6.88
C LEU A 158 16.00 -2.47 7.12
N VAL A 159 15.55 -3.05 8.23
CA VAL A 159 15.86 -4.46 8.57
C VAL A 159 15.22 -5.41 7.55
N LEU A 160 13.95 -5.20 7.19
CA LEU A 160 13.28 -6.03 6.19
C LEU A 160 13.93 -5.93 4.80
N SER A 161 14.40 -4.74 4.40
CA SER A 161 15.11 -4.58 3.12
C SER A 161 16.40 -5.39 3.09
N VAL A 162 17.17 -5.38 4.18
CA VAL A 162 18.39 -6.20 4.30
C VAL A 162 18.03 -7.70 4.26
N LEU A 163 17.00 -8.12 5.00
CA LEU A 163 16.54 -9.51 5.01
C LEU A 163 16.05 -9.98 3.63
N PHE A 164 15.27 -9.15 2.93
CA PHE A 164 14.79 -9.46 1.58
C PHE A 164 15.95 -9.50 0.57
N GLY A 165 16.89 -8.56 0.65
CA GLY A 165 18.10 -8.58 -0.16
C GLY A 165 18.88 -9.88 0.04
N MET A 166 19.20 -10.25 1.29
CA MET A 166 19.89 -11.51 1.60
C MET A 166 19.12 -12.74 1.13
N ALA A 167 17.80 -12.79 1.38
CA ALA A 167 16.96 -13.90 0.94
C ALA A 167 16.94 -14.03 -0.59
N SER A 168 16.87 -12.91 -1.32
CA SER A 168 16.94 -12.92 -2.78
C SER A 168 18.31 -13.29 -3.34
N SER A 169 19.40 -12.88 -2.68
CA SER A 169 20.76 -13.26 -3.09
C SER A 169 20.98 -14.77 -2.90
N ILE A 170 20.63 -15.31 -1.74
CA ILE A 170 20.76 -16.75 -1.45
C ILE A 170 19.83 -17.56 -2.36
N GLY A 171 18.54 -17.21 -2.38
CA GLY A 171 17.55 -17.92 -3.20
C GLY A 171 17.83 -17.83 -4.69
N GLY A 172 18.27 -16.66 -5.17
CA GLY A 172 18.65 -16.43 -6.56
C GLY A 172 19.89 -17.22 -6.97
N TYR A 173 20.91 -17.31 -6.11
CA TYR A 173 22.08 -18.14 -6.37
C TYR A 173 21.71 -19.63 -6.53
N TRP A 174 20.86 -20.14 -5.63
CA TRP A 174 20.33 -21.50 -5.75
C TRP A 174 19.50 -21.69 -7.02
N LEU A 175 18.66 -20.71 -7.37
CA LEU A 175 17.84 -20.74 -8.57
C LEU A 175 18.70 -20.75 -9.85
N ALA A 176 19.78 -19.97 -9.86
CA ALA A 176 20.75 -19.96 -10.97
C ALA A 176 21.34 -21.34 -11.22
N GLY A 177 21.76 -22.04 -10.16
CA GLY A 177 22.31 -23.38 -10.27
C GLY A 177 21.28 -24.44 -10.70
N LEU A 178 20.00 -24.24 -10.41
CA LEU A 178 18.93 -25.15 -10.87
C LEU A 178 18.56 -24.95 -12.34
N TRP A 179 18.65 -23.72 -12.84
CA TRP A 179 18.25 -23.37 -14.21
C TRP A 179 19.43 -23.22 -15.17
N ASP A 180 20.65 -23.44 -14.69
CA ASP A 180 21.89 -23.21 -15.44
C ASP A 180 21.89 -21.82 -16.11
N SER A 181 21.42 -20.83 -15.34
CA SER A 181 21.21 -19.45 -15.79
C SER A 181 22.19 -18.48 -15.13
N SER A 182 22.22 -17.21 -15.58
CA SER A 182 23.05 -16.20 -14.93
C SER A 182 22.68 -15.98 -13.46
N ILE A 183 23.69 -15.91 -12.60
CA ILE A 183 23.52 -15.72 -11.14
C ILE A 183 22.80 -14.40 -10.87
N ALA A 184 23.24 -13.34 -11.52
CA ALA A 184 22.66 -12.02 -11.33
C ALA A 184 21.20 -11.95 -11.81
N GLY A 185 20.90 -12.50 -12.99
CA GLY A 185 19.53 -12.59 -13.49
C GLY A 185 18.61 -13.35 -12.56
N ALA A 186 19.05 -14.51 -12.04
CA ALA A 186 18.29 -15.30 -11.10
C ALA A 186 18.06 -14.58 -9.76
N MET A 187 19.03 -13.82 -9.25
CA MET A 187 18.84 -12.95 -8.08
C MET A 187 17.79 -11.85 -8.32
N VAL A 188 17.78 -11.22 -9.50
CA VAL A 188 16.77 -10.23 -9.88
C VAL A 188 15.37 -10.86 -9.99
N VAL A 189 15.26 -12.07 -10.57
CA VAL A 189 13.99 -12.81 -10.64
C VAL A 189 13.51 -13.14 -9.23
N MET A 190 14.40 -13.61 -8.35
CA MET A 190 14.04 -13.95 -6.97
C MET A 190 13.57 -12.72 -6.20
N ILE A 191 14.24 -11.57 -6.30
CA ILE A 191 13.78 -10.36 -5.61
C ILE A 191 12.46 -9.82 -6.19
N GLY A 192 12.26 -9.96 -7.50
CA GLY A 192 10.99 -9.66 -8.15
C GLY A 192 9.85 -10.55 -7.64
N LEU A 193 10.12 -11.84 -7.40
CA LEU A 193 9.17 -12.76 -6.78
C LEU A 193 8.87 -12.37 -5.32
N ILE A 194 9.88 -12.00 -4.52
CA ILE A 194 9.68 -11.50 -3.16
C ILE A 194 8.82 -10.23 -3.17
N PHE A 195 9.06 -9.31 -4.10
CA PHE A 195 8.25 -8.10 -4.26
C PHE A 195 6.81 -8.44 -4.66
N ALA A 196 6.60 -9.32 -5.63
CA ALA A 196 5.27 -9.76 -6.05
C ALA A 196 4.49 -10.41 -4.90
N LEU A 197 5.14 -11.29 -4.13
CA LEU A 197 4.57 -11.89 -2.94
C LEU A 197 4.24 -10.85 -1.87
N SER A 198 5.13 -9.87 -1.65
CA SER A 198 4.90 -8.77 -0.73
C SER A 198 3.70 -7.92 -1.15
N LEU A 199 3.54 -7.66 -2.45
CA LEU A 199 2.42 -6.90 -3.01
C LEU A 199 1.09 -7.63 -2.89
N LEU A 200 1.10 -8.97 -2.93
CA LEU A 200 -0.10 -9.77 -2.73
C LEU A 200 -0.47 -9.88 -1.25
N LEU A 201 0.51 -10.15 -0.38
CA LEU A 201 0.31 -10.60 1.00
C LEU A 201 0.38 -9.50 2.07
N ALA A 202 0.88 -8.30 1.75
CA ALA A 202 1.05 -7.25 2.74
C ALA A 202 -0.27 -6.88 3.46
N PRO A 203 -0.29 -6.82 4.81
CA PRO A 203 -1.52 -6.75 5.60
C PRO A 203 -2.30 -5.44 5.46
N GLY A 204 -1.62 -4.30 5.25
CA GLY A 204 -2.27 -2.99 5.10
C GLY A 204 -2.34 -2.47 3.67
N ARG A 205 -1.40 -2.89 2.81
CA ARG A 205 -1.23 -2.37 1.45
C ARG A 205 -1.39 -3.42 0.36
N GLY A 206 -1.47 -4.69 0.73
CA GLY A 206 -1.55 -5.79 -0.21
C GLY A 206 -2.89 -5.85 -0.93
N LEU A 207 -2.86 -6.37 -2.16
CA LEU A 207 -4.06 -6.52 -2.99
C LEU A 207 -5.09 -7.47 -2.33
N LEU A 208 -4.63 -8.56 -1.71
CA LEU A 208 -5.52 -9.54 -1.05
C LEU A 208 -6.18 -8.97 0.20
N ALA A 209 -5.43 -8.24 1.03
CA ALA A 209 -5.97 -7.60 2.22
C ALA A 209 -7.06 -6.58 1.84
N ARG A 210 -6.81 -5.76 0.82
CA ARG A 210 -7.80 -4.80 0.28
C ARG A 210 -9.01 -5.51 -0.31
N LEU A 211 -8.82 -6.60 -1.05
CA LEU A 211 -9.92 -7.37 -1.60
C LEU A 211 -10.77 -7.97 -0.49
N TRP A 212 -10.18 -8.57 0.54
CA TRP A 212 -10.92 -9.13 1.68
C TRP A 212 -11.66 -8.07 2.48
N GLN A 213 -11.06 -6.91 2.73
CA GLN A 213 -11.75 -5.79 3.37
C GLN A 213 -12.95 -5.34 2.54
N ARG A 214 -12.78 -5.19 1.21
CA ARG A 214 -13.88 -4.85 0.30
C ARG A 214 -14.99 -5.89 0.32
N LEU A 215 -14.67 -7.18 0.22
CA LEU A 215 -15.67 -8.25 0.28
C LEU A 215 -16.41 -8.26 1.63
N GLY A 216 -15.71 -8.01 2.73
CA GLY A 216 -16.32 -7.89 4.06
C GLY A 216 -17.32 -6.73 4.13
N LEU A 217 -16.91 -5.55 3.66
CA LEU A 217 -17.75 -4.35 3.59
C LEU A 217 -18.95 -4.58 2.67
N SER A 218 -18.77 -5.19 1.50
CA SER A 218 -19.87 -5.50 0.58
C SER A 218 -20.91 -6.44 1.19
N VAL A 219 -20.49 -7.40 2.02
CA VAL A 219 -21.42 -8.27 2.74
C VAL A 219 -22.17 -7.47 3.81
N GLN A 220 -21.50 -6.57 4.53
CA GLN A 220 -22.13 -5.72 5.54
C GLN A 220 -23.16 -4.76 4.92
N MET A 221 -22.80 -4.04 3.86
CA MET A 221 -23.71 -3.18 3.08
C MET A 221 -24.94 -3.96 2.61
N ALA A 222 -24.74 -5.18 2.10
CA ALA A 222 -25.85 -6.04 1.70
C ALA A 222 -26.79 -6.39 2.87
N GLN A 223 -26.28 -6.57 4.10
CA GLN A 223 -27.11 -6.81 5.28
C GLN A 223 -27.93 -5.57 5.65
N ASP A 224 -27.28 -4.41 5.66
CA ASP A 224 -27.88 -3.16 6.09
C ASP A 224 -28.99 -2.74 5.11
N HIS A 225 -28.75 -2.82 3.80
CA HIS A 225 -29.77 -2.57 2.77
C HIS A 225 -30.96 -3.54 2.87
N MET A 226 -30.73 -4.82 3.19
CA MET A 226 -31.81 -5.79 3.39
C MET A 226 -32.65 -5.45 4.63
N LEU A 227 -32.02 -5.05 5.74
CA LEU A 227 -32.71 -4.64 6.96
C LEU A 227 -33.53 -3.35 6.76
N LEU A 228 -32.93 -2.34 6.13
CA LEU A 228 -33.59 -1.08 5.75
C LEU A 228 -34.79 -1.33 4.83
N ASN A 229 -34.64 -2.21 3.83
CA ASN A 229 -35.75 -2.56 2.93
C ASN A 229 -36.93 -3.20 3.68
N LEU A 230 -36.65 -4.11 4.62
CA LEU A 230 -37.68 -4.78 5.42
C LEU A 230 -38.44 -3.78 6.32
N VAL A 231 -37.75 -2.85 6.97
CA VAL A 231 -38.41 -1.82 7.80
C VAL A 231 -39.22 -0.84 6.96
N ARG A 232 -38.66 -0.33 5.84
CA ARG A 232 -39.37 0.60 4.94
C ARG A 232 -40.65 -0.02 4.35
N ARG A 233 -40.66 -1.34 4.12
CA ARG A 233 -41.87 -2.08 3.70
C ARG A 233 -42.95 -2.12 4.78
N GLY A 234 -42.56 -2.27 6.04
CA GLY A 234 -43.45 -2.15 7.20
C GLY A 234 -44.13 -0.78 7.27
N GLU A 235 -43.40 0.31 6.99
CA GLU A 235 -43.97 1.66 6.93
C GLU A 235 -44.98 1.84 5.79
N SER A 236 -44.77 1.15 4.66
CA SER A 236 -45.57 1.34 3.43
C SER A 236 -46.84 0.48 3.38
N ALA A 237 -47.23 -0.14 4.52
CA ALA A 237 -48.34 -1.09 4.63
C ALA A 237 -48.26 -2.31 3.68
N GLN A 238 -47.06 -2.62 3.16
CA GLN A 238 -46.81 -3.76 2.25
C GLN A 238 -46.49 -5.07 2.98
N GLY A 239 -46.62 -5.09 4.30
CA GLY A 239 -46.23 -6.21 5.17
C GLY A 239 -44.72 -6.22 5.45
N GLU A 240 -44.32 -6.76 6.62
CA GLU A 240 -42.92 -6.83 7.05
C GLU A 240 -42.16 -8.04 6.47
N SER A 241 -42.81 -8.81 5.60
CA SER A 241 -42.26 -9.99 4.95
C SER A 241 -41.79 -9.69 3.52
N ALA A 242 -40.59 -10.14 3.16
CA ALA A 242 -40.08 -10.07 1.79
C ALA A 242 -39.65 -11.45 1.28
N SER A 243 -39.72 -11.67 -0.03
CA SER A 243 -39.17 -12.87 -0.64
C SER A 243 -37.63 -12.84 -0.60
N ALA A 244 -37.00 -13.98 -0.31
CA ALA A 244 -35.53 -14.07 -0.27
C ALA A 244 -34.85 -13.62 -1.60
N PRO A 245 -35.37 -13.93 -2.80
CA PRO A 245 -34.82 -13.39 -4.04
C PRO A 245 -34.99 -11.87 -4.16
N GLY A 246 -36.09 -11.31 -3.64
CA GLY A 246 -36.32 -9.87 -3.62
C GLY A 246 -35.33 -9.13 -2.73
N LEU A 247 -35.01 -9.67 -1.55
CA LEU A 247 -33.99 -9.10 -0.66
C LEU A 247 -32.58 -9.14 -1.29
N VAL A 248 -32.24 -10.25 -1.94
CA VAL A 248 -30.96 -10.39 -2.65
C VAL A 248 -30.84 -9.41 -3.80
N ALA A 249 -31.93 -9.11 -4.50
CA ALA A 249 -31.94 -8.13 -5.59
C ALA A 249 -31.78 -6.68 -5.10
N VAL A 250 -32.38 -6.34 -3.95
CA VAL A 250 -32.30 -4.98 -3.38
C VAL A 250 -30.92 -4.66 -2.81
N ALA A 251 -30.13 -5.65 -2.41
CA ALA A 251 -28.81 -5.43 -1.83
C ALA A 251 -27.82 -4.69 -2.75
N GLY A 252 -28.01 -4.70 -4.08
CA GLY A 252 -27.14 -3.96 -5.03
C GLY A 252 -25.72 -4.52 -5.17
N VAL A 253 -25.44 -5.70 -4.60
CA VAL A 253 -24.13 -6.37 -4.60
C VAL A 253 -24.21 -7.68 -5.38
N TRP A 254 -23.06 -8.24 -5.78
CA TRP A 254 -22.97 -9.56 -6.40
C TRP A 254 -23.79 -10.61 -5.64
N VAL A 255 -24.61 -11.37 -6.36
CA VAL A 255 -25.65 -12.28 -5.82
C VAL A 255 -25.10 -13.26 -4.77
N GLY A 256 -23.88 -13.77 -4.95
CA GLY A 256 -23.26 -14.68 -3.98
C GLY A 256 -22.97 -14.02 -2.63
N LEU A 257 -22.51 -12.76 -2.62
CA LEU A 257 -22.25 -11.99 -1.41
C LEU A 257 -23.56 -11.58 -0.73
N ALA A 258 -24.57 -11.18 -1.50
CA ALA A 258 -25.90 -10.89 -0.96
C ALA A 258 -26.54 -12.12 -0.29
N ARG A 259 -26.44 -13.32 -0.90
CA ARG A 259 -26.86 -14.58 -0.26
C ARG A 259 -26.09 -14.88 1.02
N LEU A 260 -24.77 -14.61 1.03
CA LEU A 260 -23.95 -14.76 2.22
C LEU A 260 -24.39 -13.80 3.34
N GLY A 261 -24.70 -12.54 2.99
CA GLY A 261 -25.26 -11.53 3.89
C GLY A 261 -26.58 -12.00 4.52
N LEU A 262 -27.51 -12.49 3.69
CA LEU A 262 -28.79 -13.05 4.15
C LEU A 262 -28.60 -14.26 5.07
N ARG A 263 -27.68 -15.17 4.74
CA ARG A 263 -27.33 -16.31 5.61
C ARG A 263 -26.77 -15.85 6.95
N ARG A 264 -25.88 -14.84 6.96
CA ARG A 264 -25.34 -14.27 8.20
C ARG A 264 -26.42 -13.57 9.04
N LEU A 265 -27.39 -12.89 8.41
CA LEU A 265 -28.55 -12.31 9.12
C LEU A 265 -29.39 -13.37 9.81
N GLY A 266 -29.63 -14.51 9.13
CA GLY A 266 -30.32 -15.66 9.71
C GLY A 266 -29.53 -16.30 10.86
N HIS A 267 -28.21 -16.48 10.70
CA HIS A 267 -27.34 -17.01 11.77
C HIS A 267 -27.29 -16.10 13.01
N ARG A 268 -27.31 -14.77 12.82
CA ARG A 268 -27.40 -13.78 13.91
C ARG A 268 -28.80 -13.66 14.51
N LYS A 269 -29.79 -14.42 14.00
CA LYS A 269 -31.20 -14.37 14.41
C LYS A 269 -31.79 -12.96 14.31
N LEU A 270 -31.32 -12.15 13.35
CA LEU A 270 -31.93 -10.85 13.06
C LEU A 270 -33.15 -11.04 12.16
N VAL A 271 -33.16 -12.11 11.39
CA VAL A 271 -34.18 -12.39 10.39
C VAL A 271 -34.70 -13.82 10.56
N ALA A 272 -36.01 -13.99 10.50
CA ALA A 272 -36.71 -15.28 10.56
C ALA A 272 -37.22 -15.68 9.16
N HIS A 273 -37.20 -16.98 8.86
CA HIS A 273 -37.80 -17.52 7.65
C HIS A 273 -39.22 -17.98 7.99
N ILE A 274 -40.20 -17.47 7.24
CA ILE A 274 -41.62 -17.81 7.34
C ILE A 274 -42.06 -18.48 6.02
N ASP A 275 -43.21 -19.16 6.02
CA ASP A 275 -43.74 -19.79 4.82
C ASP A 275 -44.02 -18.72 3.74
N GLY A 276 -43.16 -18.70 2.70
CA GLY A 276 -43.25 -17.76 1.59
C GLY A 276 -42.38 -16.51 1.70
N GLY A 277 -41.58 -16.34 2.76
CA GLY A 277 -40.77 -15.13 2.90
C GLY A 277 -39.80 -15.08 4.08
N VAL A 278 -39.31 -13.89 4.29
CA VAL A 278 -38.26 -13.54 5.23
C VAL A 278 -38.73 -12.29 5.98
N GLU A 279 -38.76 -12.35 7.31
CA GLU A 279 -39.28 -11.29 8.18
C GLU A 279 -38.27 -10.91 9.27
N LEU A 280 -38.36 -9.69 9.79
CA LEU A 280 -37.54 -9.23 10.91
C LEU A 280 -37.94 -9.92 12.21
N THR A 281 -36.94 -10.38 12.96
CA THR A 281 -37.14 -10.76 14.37
C THR A 281 -37.23 -9.51 15.25
N GLY A 282 -37.63 -9.64 16.52
CA GLY A 282 -37.59 -8.51 17.46
C GLY A 282 -36.21 -7.85 17.58
N ALA A 283 -35.13 -8.65 17.57
CA ALA A 283 -33.75 -8.13 17.59
C ALA A 283 -33.37 -7.46 16.25
N GLY A 284 -33.76 -8.06 15.12
CA GLY A 284 -33.55 -7.46 13.80
C GLY A 284 -34.30 -6.15 13.61
N ARG A 285 -35.51 -6.03 14.17
CA ARG A 285 -36.30 -4.80 14.12
C ARG A 285 -35.62 -3.67 14.91
N GLN A 286 -35.02 -3.97 16.07
CA GLN A 286 -34.24 -2.97 16.81
C GLN A 286 -33.01 -2.49 16.02
N GLU A 287 -32.26 -3.42 15.41
CA GLU A 287 -31.08 -3.07 14.61
C GLU A 287 -31.47 -2.27 13.36
N ALA A 288 -32.53 -2.68 12.67
CA ALA A 288 -33.00 -2.00 11.48
C ALA A 288 -33.58 -0.61 11.79
N PHE A 289 -34.23 -0.42 12.94
CA PHE A 289 -34.62 0.92 13.41
C PHE A 289 -33.42 1.78 13.77
N ARG A 290 -32.36 1.20 14.33
CA ARG A 290 -31.10 1.91 14.60
C ARG A 290 -30.48 2.43 13.30
N LEU A 291 -30.40 1.58 12.27
CA LEU A 291 -29.91 1.97 10.95
C LEU A 291 -30.79 3.05 10.31
N LEU A 292 -32.11 2.86 10.30
CA LEU A 292 -33.06 3.84 9.75
C LEU A 292 -32.99 5.19 10.47
N ARG A 293 -32.82 5.18 11.79
CA ARG A 293 -32.64 6.41 12.58
C ARG A 293 -31.37 7.15 12.17
N ASN A 294 -30.26 6.44 12.03
CA ASN A 294 -28.99 7.04 11.61
C ASN A 294 -29.08 7.66 10.22
N HIS A 295 -29.74 6.97 9.29
CA HIS A 295 -30.00 7.46 7.93
C HIS A 295 -30.78 8.78 7.96
N ARG A 296 -31.93 8.80 8.65
CA ARG A 296 -32.78 10.00 8.76
C ARG A 296 -32.10 11.19 9.42
N LEU A 297 -31.29 10.95 10.46
CA LEU A 297 -30.53 12.01 11.13
C LEU A 297 -29.53 12.68 10.16
N TRP A 298 -28.85 11.89 9.32
CA TRP A 298 -27.98 12.45 8.28
C TRP A 298 -28.75 13.17 7.19
N GLU A 299 -29.87 12.60 6.74
CA GLU A 299 -30.70 13.27 5.73
C GLU A 299 -31.15 14.65 6.22
N THR A 300 -31.54 14.75 7.48
CA THR A 300 -31.97 16.02 8.08
C THR A 300 -30.80 16.99 8.27
N TYR A 301 -29.68 16.52 8.82
CA TYR A 301 -28.48 17.35 9.02
C TYR A 301 -27.90 17.88 7.70
N MET A 302 -27.87 17.06 6.65
CA MET A 302 -27.41 17.48 5.32
C MET A 302 -28.37 18.45 4.64
N SER A 303 -29.68 18.27 4.84
CA SER A 303 -30.70 19.22 4.40
C SER A 303 -30.54 20.59 5.09
N GLU A 304 -30.29 20.62 6.41
CA GLU A 304 -29.99 21.84 7.17
C GLU A 304 -28.71 22.55 6.68
N LEU A 305 -27.73 21.79 6.18
CA LEU A 305 -26.52 22.32 5.55
C LEU A 305 -26.74 22.88 4.13
N GLY A 306 -27.96 22.82 3.61
CA GLY A 306 -28.37 23.40 2.33
C GLY A 306 -28.15 22.48 1.11
N LEU A 307 -28.01 21.17 1.32
CA LEU A 307 -28.00 20.20 0.21
C LEU A 307 -29.44 19.96 -0.30
N PRO A 308 -29.68 19.99 -1.62
CA PRO A 308 -31.00 19.71 -2.18
C PRO A 308 -31.48 18.30 -1.82
N GLU A 309 -32.74 18.14 -1.39
CA GLU A 309 -33.32 16.87 -0.91
C GLU A 309 -33.05 15.67 -1.84
N ASP A 310 -33.06 15.88 -3.16
CA ASP A 310 -32.79 14.86 -4.18
C ASP A 310 -31.33 14.35 -4.22
N HIS A 311 -30.40 15.01 -3.53
CA HIS A 311 -28.96 14.69 -3.53
C HIS A 311 -28.44 14.25 -2.14
N VAL A 312 -29.33 14.14 -1.15
CA VAL A 312 -28.94 13.82 0.22
C VAL A 312 -28.89 12.31 0.49
N HIS A 313 -29.69 11.51 -0.22
CA HIS A 313 -29.78 10.05 0.00
C HIS A 313 -28.45 9.32 -0.25
N ASP A 314 -27.78 9.57 -1.39
CA ASP A 314 -26.53 8.86 -1.74
C ASP A 314 -25.34 9.19 -0.82
N PRO A 315 -25.10 10.46 -0.43
CA PRO A 315 -24.08 10.81 0.56
C PRO A 315 -24.43 10.33 1.98
N ALA A 316 -25.70 10.32 2.38
CA ALA A 316 -26.13 9.78 3.67
C ALA A 316 -25.87 8.27 3.78
N ASP A 317 -26.22 7.50 2.73
CA ASP A 317 -25.92 6.06 2.62
C ASP A 317 -24.40 5.77 2.72
N ALA A 318 -23.55 6.68 2.21
CA ALA A 318 -22.10 6.50 2.26
C ALA A 318 -21.51 6.70 3.67
N VAL A 319 -22.17 7.48 4.53
CA VAL A 319 -21.64 7.91 5.84
C VAL A 319 -22.37 7.24 7.02
N GLU A 320 -23.56 6.68 6.82
CA GLU A 320 -24.37 6.06 7.88
C GLU A 320 -23.68 4.92 8.65
N HIS A 321 -22.71 4.26 8.01
CA HIS A 321 -21.95 3.14 8.60
C HIS A 321 -20.75 3.57 9.47
N PHE A 322 -20.40 4.87 9.50
CA PHE A 322 -19.21 5.36 10.20
C PHE A 322 -19.52 6.04 11.56
N ILE A 323 -20.76 5.93 12.06
CA ILE A 323 -21.21 6.68 13.25
C ILE A 323 -21.07 5.85 14.53
N ASP A 324 -20.25 6.34 15.46
CA ASP A 324 -20.24 5.89 16.86
C ASP A 324 -21.33 6.58 17.69
N GLY A 325 -21.71 5.99 18.84
CA GLY A 325 -22.83 6.46 19.67
C GLY A 325 -22.76 7.95 20.07
N GLU A 326 -21.55 8.48 20.27
CA GLU A 326 -21.32 9.89 20.61
C GLU A 326 -21.71 10.83 19.46
N LEU A 327 -21.36 10.49 18.22
CA LEU A 327 -21.70 11.27 17.03
C LEU A 327 -23.22 11.21 16.74
N GLN A 328 -23.88 10.09 17.07
CA GLN A 328 -25.35 9.99 16.99
C GLN A 328 -26.04 10.96 17.94
N GLN A 329 -25.50 11.11 19.15
CA GLN A 329 -26.04 12.04 20.13
C GLN A 329 -25.84 13.49 19.69
N GLN A 330 -24.65 13.85 19.20
CA GLN A 330 -24.37 15.18 18.67
C GLN A 330 -25.28 15.55 17.48
N LEU A 331 -25.49 14.63 16.53
CA LEU A 331 -26.41 14.83 15.40
C LEU A 331 -27.86 14.97 15.86
N GLY A 332 -28.29 14.16 16.84
CA GLY A 332 -29.63 14.27 17.42
C GLY A 332 -29.87 15.57 18.18
N GLU A 333 -28.84 16.13 18.81
CA GLU A 333 -28.88 17.45 19.45
C GLU A 333 -28.85 18.61 18.45
N ALA A 334 -28.24 18.41 17.28
CA ALA A 334 -28.21 19.41 16.20
C ALA A 334 -29.58 19.53 15.48
N VAL A 335 -30.27 18.40 15.26
CA VAL A 335 -31.49 18.28 14.43
C VAL A 335 -32.79 18.52 15.25
N ALA A 336 -32.75 19.38 16.27
CA ALA A 336 -33.59 19.25 17.46
C ALA A 336 -35.08 19.66 17.38
N GLU A 337 -35.65 20.15 16.28
CA GLU A 337 -36.99 20.78 16.36
C GLU A 337 -38.19 19.88 16.00
N ASP A 338 -38.16 19.06 14.95
CA ASP A 338 -39.40 18.41 14.47
C ASP A 338 -39.45 16.87 14.51
N ARG A 339 -38.35 16.18 14.86
CA ARG A 339 -38.28 14.69 14.87
C ARG A 339 -38.82 14.03 13.59
N VAL A 340 -38.83 14.76 12.50
CA VAL A 340 -39.36 14.36 11.20
C VAL A 340 -38.26 14.59 10.17
N ASP A 341 -38.01 13.60 9.34
CA ASP A 341 -37.05 13.72 8.24
C ASP A 341 -37.59 14.68 7.15
N PRO A 342 -36.75 15.15 6.20
CA PRO A 342 -37.19 16.05 5.12
C PRO A 342 -38.36 15.50 4.28
N GLN A 343 -38.59 14.19 4.32
CA GLN A 343 -39.62 13.48 3.57
C GLN A 343 -40.92 13.30 4.39
N GLY A 344 -41.00 13.85 5.60
CA GLY A 344 -42.19 13.84 6.43
C GLY A 344 -42.37 12.59 7.31
N LYS A 345 -41.34 11.76 7.49
CA LYS A 345 -41.41 10.55 8.32
C LYS A 345 -40.77 10.73 9.70
N GLU A 346 -41.37 10.12 10.72
CA GLU A 346 -40.87 10.20 12.10
C GLU A 346 -39.51 9.51 12.27
N ILE A 347 -38.57 10.20 12.91
CA ILE A 347 -37.27 9.64 13.27
C ILE A 347 -37.46 8.63 14.44
N PRO A 348 -37.07 7.35 14.29
CA PRO A 348 -37.24 6.37 15.34
C PRO A 348 -36.59 6.78 16.67
N PRO A 349 -37.18 6.42 17.84
CA PRO A 349 -36.61 6.75 19.13
C PRO A 349 -35.28 6.01 19.37
N ALA A 350 -34.42 6.59 20.21
CA ALA A 350 -33.17 5.96 20.62
C ALA A 350 -33.44 4.59 21.28
N PRO A 351 -32.62 3.55 20.99
CA PRO A 351 -32.76 2.27 21.68
C PRO A 351 -32.53 2.44 23.19
N PRO A 352 -33.28 1.73 24.05
CA PRO A 352 -33.09 1.81 25.49
C PRO A 352 -31.74 1.18 25.88
N GLY A 353 -30.76 2.00 26.28
CA GLY A 353 -29.51 1.54 26.89
C GLY A 353 -28.18 1.92 26.19
N GLY A 354 -28.14 2.96 25.37
CA GLY A 354 -26.89 3.51 24.83
C GLY A 354 -26.53 4.84 25.49
N GLY A 355 -25.86 4.78 26.64
CA GLY A 355 -25.16 5.88 27.30
C GLY A 355 -23.79 5.42 27.74
#